data_AF-A0A7S4K5N4-F1
#
_entry.id   AF-A0A7S4K5N4-F1
#
_cell.length_a   1.000
_cell.length_b   1.000
_cell.length_c   1.000
_cell.angle_alpha   90.00
_cell.angle_beta   90.00
_cell.angle_gamma   90.00
#
_symmetry.space_group_name_H-M   'P 1'
#
loop_
_entity.id
_entity.type
_entity.pdbx_description
1 polymer ?
#
loop_
_entity_poly.entity_id
_entity_poly.type
_entity_poly.pdbx_seq_one_letter_code
_entity_poly.pdbx_strand_id
1 'polypeptide(L)'
;WPLAELANGPWLKAVAATNGRAPSLFNGALFDFPTFQFVLLALAGTAYVELKTLDNVEALTPTGYVPGDLGFDPIGFSTGQGYVPSQQAKFAGEAKEELQTAEIKHGRLAMLAITGFAVQEFLWGSPVVQQTPWFFGR
;
A
#
# COMPACT_ATOMS: atom_id res chain seq x y z
N TRP A 1 13.28 -0.67 16.98
CA TRP A 1 14.43 0.10 16.45
C TRP A 1 15.70 -0.75 16.29
N PRO A 2 16.27 -1.42 17.31
CA PRO A 2 17.52 -2.20 17.15
C PRO A 2 17.41 -3.38 16.17
N LEU A 3 16.22 -3.98 16.04
CA LEU A 3 15.96 -5.06 15.06
C LEU A 3 16.04 -4.58 13.61
N ALA A 4 15.71 -3.31 13.33
CA ALA A 4 15.77 -2.76 11.98
C ALA A 4 17.23 -2.55 11.54
N GLU A 5 18.10 -2.12 12.46
CA GLU A 5 19.54 -2.00 12.21
C GLU A 5 20.22 -3.38 12.04
N LEU A 6 19.79 -4.40 12.81
CA LEU A 6 20.27 -5.78 12.66
C LEU A 6 19.82 -6.41 11.34
N ALA A 7 18.58 -6.13 10.91
CA ALA A 7 18.05 -6.59 9.65
C ALA A 7 18.67 -5.87 8.44
N ASN A 8 19.24 -4.67 8.62
CA ASN A 8 19.91 -3.88 7.58
C ASN A 8 21.30 -4.45 7.18
N GLY A 9 21.32 -5.73 6.84
CA GLY A 9 22.51 -6.44 6.38
C GLY A 9 22.95 -6.00 4.98
N PRO A 10 24.17 -6.37 4.54
CA PRO A 10 24.72 -6.02 3.22
C PRO A 10 23.82 -6.41 2.03
N TRP A 11 22.95 -7.40 2.22
CA TRP A 11 21.98 -7.87 1.22
C TRP A 11 20.83 -6.89 0.94
N LEU A 12 20.52 -5.98 1.89
CA LEU A 12 19.55 -4.88 1.71
C LEU A 12 20.20 -3.60 1.17
N LYS A 13 21.53 -3.51 1.18
CA LYS A 13 22.27 -2.28 0.84
C LYS A 13 22.36 -1.98 -0.65
N ALA A 14 21.84 -2.83 -1.53
CA ALA A 14 21.78 -2.50 -2.95
C ALA A 14 20.74 -1.41 -3.29
N VAL A 15 19.87 -1.06 -2.34
CA VAL A 15 19.11 0.21 -2.32
C VAL A 15 20.04 1.44 -2.28
N ALA A 16 21.34 1.28 -2.01
CA ALA A 16 22.33 2.37 -2.07
C ALA A 16 22.71 2.79 -3.50
N ALA A 17 22.36 2.02 -4.54
CA ALA A 17 22.67 2.38 -5.93
C ALA A 17 21.96 3.68 -6.40
N THR A 18 20.85 4.04 -5.75
CA THR A 18 20.01 5.19 -6.13
C THR A 18 20.27 6.45 -5.30
N ASN A 19 21.35 6.52 -4.50
CA ASN A 19 21.62 7.66 -3.59
C ASN A 19 20.41 8.00 -2.69
N GLY A 20 19.62 7.00 -2.30
CA GLY A 20 18.43 7.16 -1.47
C GLY A 20 17.13 7.49 -2.20
N ARG A 21 17.11 7.55 -3.55
CA ARG A 21 15.88 7.73 -4.35
C ARG A 21 15.08 6.42 -4.43
N ALA A 22 13.77 6.52 -4.66
CA ALA A 22 12.94 5.34 -4.86
C ALA A 22 13.34 4.61 -6.16
N PRO A 23 13.53 3.27 -6.13
CA PRO A 23 13.86 2.51 -7.32
C PRO A 23 12.67 2.49 -8.27
N SER A 24 12.88 2.89 -9.53
CA SER A 24 11.83 2.99 -10.54
C SER A 24 12.41 2.85 -11.95
N LEU A 25 11.55 2.73 -12.97
CA LEU A 25 11.97 2.73 -14.38
C LEU A 25 12.74 4.00 -14.76
N PHE A 26 12.47 5.12 -14.09
CA PHE A 26 13.06 6.42 -14.41
C PHE A 26 14.26 6.77 -13.52
N ASN A 27 14.31 6.26 -12.28
CA ASN A 27 15.37 6.54 -11.32
C ASN A 27 16.50 5.50 -11.33
N GLY A 28 16.30 4.36 -11.99
CA GLY A 28 17.23 3.24 -11.99
C GLY A 28 17.00 2.25 -10.84
N ALA A 29 17.79 1.17 -10.82
CA ALA A 29 17.78 0.11 -9.81
C ALA A 29 16.50 -0.73 -9.65
N LEU A 30 15.57 -0.68 -10.61
CA LEU A 30 14.38 -1.52 -10.61
C LEU A 30 14.70 -3.02 -10.76
N PHE A 31 15.66 -3.33 -11.63
CA PHE A 31 16.09 -4.70 -11.93
C PHE A 31 17.25 -5.19 -11.06
N ASP A 32 17.76 -4.32 -10.18
CA ASP A 32 18.85 -4.67 -9.28
C ASP A 32 18.32 -5.51 -8.11
N PHE A 33 19.14 -6.44 -7.64
CA PHE A 33 18.86 -7.19 -6.42
C PHE A 33 18.97 -6.23 -5.23
N PRO A 34 18.04 -6.21 -4.23
CA PRO A 34 16.88 -7.09 -4.07
C PRO A 34 15.56 -6.54 -4.66
N THR A 35 15.55 -5.33 -5.21
CA THR A 35 14.34 -4.64 -5.71
C THR A 35 13.54 -5.51 -6.67
N PHE A 36 14.22 -6.14 -7.64
CA PHE A 36 13.54 -6.97 -8.63
C PHE A 36 12.79 -8.15 -8.00
N GLN A 37 13.39 -8.81 -7.01
CA GLN A 37 12.76 -9.93 -6.32
C GLN A 37 11.55 -9.47 -5.51
N PHE A 38 11.65 -8.30 -4.87
CA PHE A 38 10.53 -7.71 -4.16
C PHE A 38 9.36 -7.42 -5.11
N VAL A 39 9.62 -6.84 -6.29
CA VAL A 39 8.60 -6.58 -7.31
C VAL A 39 7.95 -7.88 -7.78
N LEU A 40 8.75 -8.93 -8.04
CA LEU A 40 8.22 -10.24 -8.42
C LEU A 40 7.35 -10.86 -7.32
N LEU A 41 7.78 -10.80 -6.06
CA LEU A 41 7.01 -11.30 -4.93
C LEU A 41 5.71 -10.52 -4.71
N ALA A 42 5.77 -9.19 -4.84
CA ALA A 42 4.59 -8.33 -4.76
C ALA A 42 3.59 -8.67 -5.87
N LEU A 43 4.06 -8.79 -7.12
CA LEU A 43 3.23 -9.13 -8.27
C LEU A 43 2.64 -10.55 -8.14
N ALA A 44 3.45 -11.52 -7.70
CA ALA A 44 2.97 -12.87 -7.44
C ALA A 44 1.91 -12.90 -6.32
N GLY A 45 2.11 -12.13 -5.26
CA GLY A 45 1.15 -11.98 -4.16
C GLY A 45 -0.16 -11.35 -4.60
N THR A 46 -0.11 -10.24 -5.34
CA THR A 46 -1.31 -9.58 -5.86
C THR A 46 -2.04 -10.47 -6.87
N ALA A 47 -1.31 -11.13 -7.77
CA ALA A 47 -1.89 -12.08 -8.71
C ALA A 47 -2.58 -13.25 -7.98
N TYR A 48 -1.98 -13.79 -6.93
CA TYR A 48 -2.59 -14.86 -6.14
C TYR A 48 -3.90 -14.42 -5.47
N VAL A 49 -3.95 -13.20 -4.94
CA VAL A 49 -5.17 -12.64 -4.34
C VAL A 49 -6.24 -12.44 -5.41
N GLU A 50 -5.87 -11.87 -6.55
CA GLU A 50 -6.78 -11.60 -7.66
C GLU A 50 -7.38 -12.90 -8.24
N LEU A 51 -6.57 -13.97 -8.36
CA LEU A 51 -7.06 -15.28 -8.79
C LEU A 51 -8.09 -15.88 -7.83
N LYS A 52 -8.05 -15.56 -6.54
CA LYS A 52 -9.06 -16.01 -5.57
C LYS A 52 -10.33 -15.17 -5.58
N THR A 53 -10.26 -13.92 -6.04
CA THR A 53 -11.39 -13.00 -6.06
C THR A 53 -11.99 -12.82 -7.45
N LEU A 54 -11.39 -13.45 -8.46
CA LEU A 54 -11.82 -13.41 -9.86
C LEU A 54 -13.29 -13.85 -10.02
N ASP A 55 -13.68 -14.92 -9.32
CA ASP A 55 -15.03 -15.49 -9.41
C ASP A 55 -16.12 -14.56 -8.86
N ASN A 56 -15.74 -13.61 -7.99
CA ASN A 56 -16.65 -12.63 -7.40
C ASN A 56 -16.87 -11.41 -8.32
N VAL A 57 -16.09 -11.24 -9.39
CA VAL A 57 -16.28 -10.13 -10.32
C VAL A 57 -17.61 -10.31 -11.05
N GLU A 58 -18.41 -9.26 -11.09
CA GLU A 58 -19.80 -9.19 -11.60
C GLU A 58 -20.01 -9.78 -13.02
N ALA A 59 -18.94 -10.00 -13.77
CA ALA A 59 -18.96 -10.62 -15.09
C ALA A 59 -18.91 -12.17 -15.10
N LEU A 60 -18.64 -12.85 -13.97
CA LEU A 60 -18.43 -14.31 -13.91
C LEU A 60 -19.49 -15.07 -13.09
N THR A 61 -20.11 -14.47 -12.06
CA THR A 61 -21.24 -15.08 -11.33
C THR A 61 -22.25 -14.02 -10.80
N PRO A 62 -23.56 -14.34 -10.72
CA PRO A 62 -24.60 -13.42 -10.21
C PRO A 62 -24.68 -13.43 -8.67
N THR A 63 -23.53 -13.28 -8.00
CA THR A 63 -23.48 -13.17 -6.54
C THR A 63 -23.17 -11.72 -6.16
N GLY A 64 -23.77 -11.23 -5.07
CA GLY A 64 -23.71 -9.83 -4.59
C GLY A 64 -22.31 -9.28 -4.38
N TYR A 65 -21.63 -8.94 -5.46
CA TYR A 65 -20.32 -8.35 -5.50
C TYR A 65 -20.36 -6.93 -4.95
N VAL A 66 -19.58 -6.69 -3.90
CA VAL A 66 -19.31 -5.35 -3.39
C VAL A 66 -17.86 -5.01 -3.75
N PRO A 67 -17.63 -3.97 -4.56
CA PRO A 67 -16.27 -3.54 -4.91
C PRO A 67 -15.44 -3.26 -3.65
N GLY A 68 -14.24 -3.85 -3.59
CA GLY A 68 -13.32 -3.72 -2.45
C GLY A 68 -13.55 -4.71 -1.30
N ASP A 69 -14.61 -5.53 -1.35
CA ASP A 69 -14.85 -6.56 -0.34
C ASP A 69 -14.15 -7.88 -0.73
N LEU A 70 -12.97 -8.11 -0.13
CA LEU A 70 -12.18 -9.34 -0.31
C LEU A 70 -12.44 -10.37 0.80
N GLY A 71 -13.41 -10.13 1.69
CA GLY A 71 -13.68 -10.99 2.86
C GLY A 71 -12.57 -10.97 3.92
N PHE A 72 -11.64 -10.01 3.85
CA PHE A 72 -10.54 -9.85 4.78
C PHE A 72 -10.92 -8.89 5.91
N ASP A 73 -11.54 -9.41 6.95
CA ASP A 73 -11.85 -8.65 8.18
C ASP A 73 -11.54 -9.49 9.44
N PRO A 74 -10.27 -9.68 9.80
CA PRO A 74 -9.90 -10.47 10.98
C PRO A 74 -10.29 -9.80 12.30
N ILE A 75 -10.53 -8.48 12.30
CA ILE A 75 -10.83 -7.68 13.50
C ILE A 75 -12.33 -7.39 13.62
N GLY A 76 -13.12 -7.60 12.57
CA GLY A 76 -14.59 -7.48 12.59
C GLY A 76 -15.11 -6.05 12.55
N PHE A 77 -14.35 -5.10 11.94
CA PHE A 77 -14.75 -3.70 11.83
C PHE A 77 -15.92 -3.47 10.86
N SER A 78 -16.04 -4.29 9.81
CA SER A 78 -17.10 -4.22 8.79
C SER A 78 -18.37 -4.94 9.23
N THR A 79 -18.24 -5.99 10.04
CA THR A 79 -19.36 -6.86 10.49
C THR A 79 -19.91 -6.48 11.87
N GLY A 80 -19.28 -5.52 12.58
CA GLY A 80 -19.70 -5.08 13.92
C GLY A 80 -19.45 -6.13 15.02
N GLN A 81 -18.59 -7.12 14.76
CA GLN A 81 -18.33 -8.27 15.62
C GLN A 81 -16.96 -8.21 16.32
N GLY A 82 -16.15 -7.21 15.95
CA GLY A 82 -14.93 -6.80 16.65
C GLY A 82 -15.19 -6.08 17.97
N TYR A 83 -14.14 -5.57 18.61
CA TYR A 83 -14.20 -4.74 19.82
C TYR A 83 -14.83 -3.36 19.53
N VAL A 84 -16.08 -3.39 19.09
CA VAL A 84 -16.94 -2.23 18.90
C VAL A 84 -17.78 -2.16 20.18
N PRO A 85 -17.69 -1.08 20.99
CA PRO A 85 -18.51 -0.94 22.18
C PRO A 85 -19.97 -1.13 21.79
N SER A 86 -20.74 -1.90 22.58
CA SER A 86 -22.09 -2.38 22.27
C SER A 86 -23.13 -1.33 21.85
N GLN A 87 -22.84 -0.03 22.03
CA GLN A 87 -23.64 1.09 21.52
C GLN A 87 -23.39 1.41 20.02
N GLN A 88 -22.23 1.04 19.46
CA GLN A 88 -21.86 1.27 18.06
C GLN A 88 -22.17 0.12 17.10
N ALA A 89 -22.58 -1.06 17.61
CA ALA A 89 -22.95 -2.19 16.76
C ALA A 89 -24.17 -1.92 15.85
N LYS A 90 -25.09 -1.03 16.25
CA LYS A 90 -26.19 -0.53 15.38
C LYS A 90 -25.71 0.46 14.32
N PHE A 91 -24.55 1.08 14.56
CA PHE A 91 -23.87 1.94 13.61
C PHE A 91 -22.92 1.16 12.71
N ALA A 92 -22.80 -0.17 12.81
CA ALA A 92 -21.85 -0.93 11.98
C ALA A 92 -22.12 -0.77 10.47
N GLY A 93 -23.37 -0.62 10.05
CA GLY A 93 -23.73 -0.29 8.66
C GLY A 93 -23.33 1.13 8.26
N GLU A 94 -23.67 2.14 9.08
CA GLU A 94 -23.33 3.55 8.83
C GLU A 94 -21.81 3.82 8.93
N ALA A 95 -21.15 3.19 9.90
CA ALA A 95 -19.71 3.22 10.09
C ALA A 95 -18.99 2.52 8.93
N LYS A 96 -19.55 1.44 8.35
CA LYS A 96 -19.00 0.81 7.14
C LYS A 96 -19.01 1.78 5.96
N GLU A 97 -20.11 2.50 5.73
CA GLU A 97 -20.19 3.51 4.66
C GLU A 97 -19.23 4.69 4.88
N GLU A 98 -19.09 5.15 6.12
CA GLU A 98 -18.14 6.21 6.48
C GLU A 98 -16.68 5.76 6.27
N LEU A 99 -16.35 4.53 6.68
CA LEU A 99 -15.03 3.94 6.50
C LEU A 99 -14.70 3.73 5.01
N GLN A 100 -15.64 3.22 4.21
CA GLN A 100 -15.47 3.10 2.75
C GLN A 100 -15.26 4.46 2.08
N THR A 101 -16.01 5.47 2.51
CA THR A 101 -15.85 6.84 2.00
C THR A 101 -14.49 7.42 2.37
N ALA A 102 -14.02 7.17 3.60
CA ALA A 102 -12.69 7.55 4.05
C ALA A 102 -11.61 6.82 3.23
N GLU A 103 -11.74 5.51 3.01
CA GLU A 103 -10.80 4.71 2.22
C GLU A 103 -10.62 5.27 0.81
N ILE A 104 -11.71 5.55 0.09
CA ILE A 104 -11.64 6.11 -1.27
C ILE A 104 -10.98 7.50 -1.29
N LYS A 105 -11.29 8.37 -0.32
CA LYS A 105 -10.68 9.71 -0.24
C LYS A 105 -9.18 9.64 -0.01
N HIS A 106 -8.73 8.81 0.93
CA HIS A 106 -7.31 8.62 1.21
C HIS A 106 -6.61 7.89 0.06
N GLY A 107 -7.24 6.92 -0.57
CA GLY A 107 -6.71 6.21 -1.74
C GLY A 107 -6.44 7.14 -2.91
N ARG A 108 -7.37 8.03 -3.25
CA ARG A 108 -7.18 9.06 -4.31
C ARG A 108 -6.03 10.00 -3.97
N LEU A 109 -5.95 10.46 -2.72
CA LEU A 109 -4.86 11.30 -2.27
C LEU A 109 -3.50 10.57 -2.35
N ALA A 110 -3.46 9.29 -1.95
CA ALA A 110 -2.26 8.47 -2.02
C ALA A 110 -1.78 8.23 -3.46
N MET A 111 -2.69 7.95 -4.40
CA MET A 111 -2.34 7.81 -5.82
C MET A 111 -1.70 9.09 -6.36
N LEU A 112 -2.28 10.26 -6.05
CA LEU A 112 -1.71 11.55 -6.45
C LEU A 112 -0.37 11.83 -5.76
N ALA A 113 -0.22 11.49 -4.49
CA ALA A 113 1.02 11.66 -3.74
C ALA A 113 2.16 10.81 -4.33
N ILE A 114 1.90 9.54 -4.67
CA ILE A 114 2.89 8.64 -5.31
C ILE A 114 3.31 9.20 -6.67
N THR A 115 2.37 9.68 -7.50
CA THR A 115 2.71 10.33 -8.77
C THR A 115 3.55 11.58 -8.55
N GLY A 116 3.19 12.42 -7.57
CA GLY A 116 3.95 13.60 -7.19
C GLY A 116 5.37 13.27 -6.77
N PHE A 117 5.55 12.23 -5.93
CA PHE A 117 6.87 11.75 -5.53
C PHE A 117 7.70 11.25 -6.71
N ALA A 118 7.11 10.47 -7.62
CA ALA A 118 7.81 9.99 -8.81
C ALA A 118 8.29 11.15 -9.71
N VAL A 119 7.44 12.16 -9.94
CA VAL A 119 7.79 13.35 -10.73
C VAL A 119 8.85 14.19 -10.02
N GLN A 120 8.74 14.34 -8.69
CA GLN A 120 9.67 15.12 -7.89
C GLN A 120 11.07 14.48 -7.82
N GLU A 121 11.16 13.17 -7.76
CA GLU A 121 12.46 12.50 -7.82
C GLU A 121 13.08 12.56 -9.22
N PHE A 122 12.25 12.49 -10.27
CA PHE A 122 12.71 12.57 -11.66
C PHE A 122 13.26 13.97 -12.01
N LEU A 123 12.56 15.04 -11.64
CA LEU A 123 12.96 16.41 -12.01
C LEU A 123 14.17 16.91 -11.22
N TRP A 124 14.22 16.65 -9.92
CA TRP A 124 15.26 17.20 -9.04
C TRP A 124 16.45 16.27 -8.82
N GLY A 125 16.33 14.98 -9.16
CA GLY A 125 17.45 14.03 -9.00
C GLY A 125 17.93 13.88 -7.56
N SER A 126 17.09 14.18 -6.57
CA SER A 126 17.37 13.98 -5.15
C SER A 126 16.13 13.37 -4.50
N PRO A 127 16.27 12.57 -3.44
CA PRO A 127 15.12 11.95 -2.80
C PRO A 127 14.23 13.00 -2.13
N VAL A 128 12.92 12.76 -2.13
CA VAL A 128 11.91 13.68 -1.55
C VAL A 128 12.22 14.02 -0.09
N VAL A 129 12.75 13.05 0.65
CA VAL A 129 13.15 13.20 2.06
C VAL A 129 14.21 14.29 2.26
N GLN A 130 15.12 14.47 1.31
CA GLN A 130 16.14 15.52 1.37
C GLN A 130 15.61 16.88 0.88
N GLN A 131 14.59 16.87 0.02
CA GLN A 131 13.99 18.10 -0.54
C GLN A 131 13.02 18.79 0.43
N THR A 132 12.48 18.06 1.41
CA THR A 132 11.60 18.62 2.45
C THR A 132 12.19 18.47 3.87
N PRO A 133 13.33 19.12 4.18
CA PRO A 133 13.98 18.99 5.49
C PRO A 133 13.10 19.44 6.67
N TRP A 134 12.10 20.30 6.44
CA TRP A 134 11.21 20.73 7.53
C TRP A 134 10.23 19.63 7.98
N PHE A 135 9.95 18.65 7.13
CA PHE A 135 9.04 17.53 7.42
C PHE A 135 9.81 16.29 7.91
N PHE A 136 11.00 16.03 7.38
CA PHE A 136 11.81 14.84 7.70
C PHE A 136 13.11 15.10 8.48
N GLY A 137 13.47 16.36 8.74
CA GLY A 137 14.75 16.76 9.34
C GLY A 137 14.72 17.05 10.84
N ARG A 138 13.83 16.38 11.59
CA ARG A 138 13.83 16.36 13.07
C ARG A 138 14.15 14.97 13.60
#